data_AF-A0A8J7QYM1-F1
#
_entry.id   AF-A0A8J7QYM1-F1
#
_cell.length_a   1.000
_cell.length_b   1.000
_cell.length_c   1.000
_cell.angle_alpha   90.00
_cell.angle_beta   90.00
_cell.angle_gamma   90.00
#
_symmetry.space_group_name_H-M   'P 1'
#
loop_
_entity.id
_entity.type
_entity.pdbx_description
1 polymer ?
#
loop_
_entity_poly.entity_id
_entity_poly.type
_entity_poly.pdbx_seq_one_letter_code
_entity_poly.pdbx_strand_id
1 'polypeptide(L)'
;MREWDTKEYRDREQQAIEALRAKHPKAGGISVLWAGWIGLTDDYLTEIEALLPEGHRIVFLDVTEKMGGARVRLRVEPPLLQDTRSAIHDLDTRKPDGLWWRSFRTCQVCGEAAGIRCSKDGWFTVRCEEHADGTTPWKPEDR
;
A
#
# COMPACT_ATOMS: atom_id res chain seq x y z
N MET A 1 -21.02 9.80 0.09
CA MET A 1 -19.87 10.17 0.93
C MET A 1 -19.84 9.19 2.09
N ARG A 2 -18.71 8.56 2.37
CA ARG A 2 -18.62 7.56 3.45
C ARG A 2 -18.48 8.30 4.78
N GLU A 3 -19.00 7.74 5.86
CA GLU A 3 -19.07 8.43 7.17
C GLU A 3 -17.69 8.80 7.72
N TRP A 4 -16.68 7.99 7.42
CA TRP A 4 -15.29 8.20 7.81
C TRP A 4 -14.51 9.16 6.89
N ASP A 5 -15.06 9.54 5.74
CA ASP A 5 -14.41 10.42 4.76
C ASP A 5 -14.59 11.90 5.16
N THR A 6 -14.05 12.24 6.32
CA THR A 6 -14.14 13.58 6.91
C THR A 6 -12.95 14.44 6.49
N LYS A 7 -13.08 15.76 6.66
CA LYS A 7 -11.96 16.69 6.45
C LYS A 7 -10.75 16.30 7.33
N GLU A 8 -11.00 15.93 8.57
CA GLU A 8 -9.94 15.52 9.52
C GLU A 8 -9.22 14.25 9.07
N TYR A 9 -9.95 13.28 8.48
CA TYR A 9 -9.34 12.11 7.86
C TYR A 9 -8.41 12.53 6.70
N ARG A 10 -8.88 13.41 5.82
CA ARG A 10 -8.08 13.90 4.66
C ARG A 10 -6.88 14.73 5.06
N ASP A 11 -7.01 15.56 6.08
CA ASP A 11 -5.90 16.35 6.62
C ASP A 11 -4.82 15.42 7.20
N ARG A 12 -5.21 14.37 7.95
CA ARG A 12 -4.28 13.36 8.47
C ARG A 12 -3.58 12.57 7.35
N GLU A 13 -4.33 12.17 6.33
CA GLU A 13 -3.81 11.48 5.14
C GLU A 13 -2.75 12.35 4.45
N GLN A 14 -3.04 13.63 4.22
CA GLN A 14 -2.11 14.58 3.61
C GLN A 14 -0.84 14.80 4.45
N GLN A 15 -0.98 15.00 5.76
CA GLN A 15 0.16 15.15 6.68
C GLN A 15 1.06 13.90 6.68
N ALA A 16 0.46 12.72 6.66
CA ALA A 16 1.18 11.47 6.64
C ALA A 16 1.91 11.24 5.30
N ILE A 17 1.32 11.64 4.17
CA ILE A 17 1.99 11.64 2.85
C ILE A 17 3.19 12.61 2.84
N GLU A 18 3.04 13.80 3.44
CA GLU A 18 4.14 14.77 3.54
C GLU A 18 5.29 14.24 4.42
N ALA A 19 4.97 13.62 5.55
CA ALA A 19 5.95 12.94 6.40
C ALA A 19 6.67 11.81 5.64
N LEU A 20 5.92 11.01 4.86
CA LEU A 20 6.48 9.94 4.04
C LEU A 20 7.45 10.47 2.98
N ARG A 21 7.09 11.57 2.29
CA ARG A 21 7.97 12.26 1.33
C ARG A 21 9.24 12.79 1.99
N ALA A 22 9.12 13.35 3.19
CA ALA A 22 10.26 13.87 3.93
C ALA A 22 11.20 12.75 4.39
N LYS A 23 10.65 11.59 4.79
CA LYS A 23 11.42 10.42 5.21
C LYS A 23 12.15 9.72 4.07
N HIS A 24 11.55 9.67 2.87
CA HIS A 24 12.09 9.01 1.68
C HIS A 24 12.46 10.00 0.58
N PRO A 25 13.51 10.82 0.76
CA PRO A 25 13.89 11.82 -0.24
C PRO A 25 14.38 11.19 -1.57
N LYS A 26 14.74 9.89 -1.58
CA LYS A 26 15.07 9.18 -2.82
C LYS A 26 13.82 8.75 -3.59
N ALA A 27 12.64 8.80 -2.98
CA ALA A 27 11.36 8.45 -3.60
C ALA A 27 10.59 9.70 -4.07
N GLY A 28 10.74 10.01 -5.35
CA GLY A 28 9.97 11.08 -5.99
C GLY A 28 8.56 10.61 -6.38
N GLY A 29 7.58 11.51 -6.37
CA GLY A 29 6.25 11.26 -6.94
C GLY A 29 5.24 10.56 -6.01
N ILE A 30 5.58 10.34 -4.74
CA ILE A 30 4.63 9.82 -3.74
C ILE A 30 3.40 10.73 -3.73
N SER A 31 2.21 10.20 -3.98
CA SER A 31 0.98 10.98 -4.09
C SER A 31 -0.13 10.35 -3.25
N VAL A 32 -1.38 10.37 -3.74
CA VAL A 32 -2.56 9.92 -3.00
C VAL A 32 -2.42 8.45 -2.61
N LEU A 33 -2.49 8.20 -1.30
CA LEU A 33 -2.45 6.88 -0.68
C LEU A 33 -3.65 6.79 0.27
N TRP A 34 -4.25 5.60 0.35
CA TRP A 34 -5.15 5.32 1.45
C TRP A 34 -4.38 5.38 2.78
N ALA A 35 -4.91 6.09 3.78
CA ALA A 35 -4.19 6.33 5.03
C ALA A 35 -3.71 5.04 5.71
N GLY A 36 -4.52 3.97 5.68
CA GLY A 36 -4.15 2.68 6.24
C GLY A 36 -3.00 1.95 5.54
N TRP A 37 -2.61 2.38 4.33
CA TRP A 37 -1.48 1.83 3.60
C TRP A 37 -0.22 2.67 3.68
N ILE A 38 -0.27 3.85 4.33
CA ILE A 38 0.91 4.72 4.45
C ILE A 38 2.03 4.02 5.20
N GLY A 39 1.73 3.39 6.35
CA GLY A 39 2.75 2.64 7.11
C GLY A 39 3.33 1.45 6.34
N LEU A 40 2.50 0.73 5.59
CA LEU A 40 2.97 -0.36 4.73
C LEU A 40 3.88 0.15 3.59
N THR A 41 3.55 1.31 3.04
CA THR A 41 4.33 1.96 1.99
C THR A 41 5.66 2.47 2.54
N ASP A 42 5.67 3.03 3.75
CA ASP A 42 6.89 3.43 4.47
C ASP A 42 7.86 2.26 4.64
N ASP A 43 7.39 1.16 5.23
CA ASP A 43 8.20 -0.05 5.42
C ASP A 43 8.79 -0.53 4.09
N TYR A 44 7.95 -0.59 3.05
CA TYR A 44 8.37 -1.02 1.72
C TYR A 44 9.41 -0.10 1.08
N LEU A 45 9.23 1.22 1.19
CA LEU A 45 10.21 2.20 0.69
C LEU A 45 11.52 2.13 1.46
N THR A 46 11.47 1.96 2.79
CA THR A 46 12.65 1.76 3.64
C THR A 46 13.45 0.54 3.17
N GLU A 47 12.77 -0.59 2.93
CA GLU A 47 13.42 -1.82 2.47
C GLU A 47 14.02 -1.68 1.05
N ILE A 48 13.33 -0.98 0.14
CA ILE A 48 13.89 -0.73 -1.20
C ILE A 48 15.10 0.21 -1.13
N GLU A 49 15.02 1.32 -0.38
CA GLU A 49 16.10 2.29 -0.28
C GLU A 49 17.39 1.67 0.27
N ALA A 50 17.28 0.66 1.14
CA ALA A 50 18.40 -0.13 1.64
C ALA A 50 19.06 -1.03 0.58
N LEU A 51 18.31 -1.43 -0.46
CA LEU A 51 18.81 -2.23 -1.58
C LEU A 51 19.35 -1.38 -2.74
N LEU A 52 19.07 -0.08 -2.75
CA LEU A 52 19.44 0.79 -3.86
C LEU A 52 20.95 1.11 -3.87
N PRO A 53 21.63 0.92 -5.02
CA PRO A 53 22.98 1.43 -5.18
C PRO A 53 23.02 2.96 -5.09
N GLU A 54 24.21 3.50 -4.81
CA GLU A 54 24.41 4.95 -4.81
C GLU A 54 24.02 5.57 -6.16
N GLY A 55 23.50 6.80 -6.13
CA GLY A 55 23.03 7.52 -7.31
C GLY A 55 21.69 7.05 -7.88
N HIS A 56 21.07 6.00 -7.32
CA HIS A 56 19.74 5.55 -7.73
C HIS A 56 18.63 6.24 -6.94
N ARG A 57 17.52 6.50 -7.62
CA ARG A 57 16.29 7.06 -7.06
C ARG A 57 15.08 6.23 -7.43
N ILE A 58 14.07 6.27 -6.57
CA ILE A 58 12.76 5.67 -6.80
C ILE A 58 11.87 6.72 -7.46
N VAL A 59 11.21 6.34 -8.54
CA VAL A 59 10.12 7.09 -9.15
C VAL A 59 8.83 6.36 -8.81
N PHE A 60 8.14 6.85 -7.80
CA PHE A 60 6.85 6.36 -7.36
C PHE A 60 5.79 6.75 -8.37
N LEU A 61 4.98 5.79 -8.81
CA LEU A 61 3.93 6.02 -9.80
C LEU A 61 2.57 6.11 -9.12
N ASP A 62 2.17 5.05 -8.43
CA ASP A 62 0.93 5.01 -7.64
C ASP A 62 0.87 3.80 -6.70
N VAL A 63 -0.20 3.74 -5.90
CA VAL A 63 -0.65 2.54 -5.22
C VAL A 63 -2.06 2.24 -5.66
N THR A 64 -2.26 1.05 -6.16
CA THR A 64 -3.57 0.58 -6.63
C THR A 64 -4.05 -0.59 -5.80
N GLU A 65 -5.36 -0.63 -5.56
CA GLU A 65 -6.00 -1.82 -5.03
C GLU A 65 -6.10 -2.87 -6.14
N LYS A 66 -5.75 -4.11 -5.82
CA LYS A 66 -5.96 -5.25 -6.70
C LYS A 66 -6.39 -6.48 -5.89
N MET A 67 -7.62 -6.95 -6.11
CA MET A 67 -8.21 -8.11 -5.43
C MET A 67 -8.22 -8.00 -3.89
N GLY A 68 -8.32 -6.79 -3.35
CA GLY A 68 -8.25 -6.43 -1.94
C GLY A 68 -6.86 -5.99 -1.48
N GLY A 69 -5.78 -6.36 -2.18
CA GLY A 69 -4.41 -6.05 -1.79
C GLY A 69 -3.90 -4.72 -2.36
N ALA A 70 -2.89 -4.15 -1.71
CA ALA A 70 -2.16 -2.98 -2.17
C ALA A 70 -1.06 -3.39 -3.15
N ARG A 71 -0.99 -2.71 -4.29
CA ARG A 71 0.11 -2.83 -5.25
C ARG A 71 0.76 -1.48 -5.47
N VAL A 72 1.99 -1.33 -4.97
CA VAL A 72 2.83 -0.15 -5.24
C VAL A 72 3.48 -0.30 -6.60
N ARG A 73 3.20 0.65 -7.51
CA ARG A 73 3.94 0.75 -8.78
C ARG A 73 5.01 1.81 -8.64
N LEU A 74 6.24 1.38 -8.90
CA LEU A 74 7.41 2.25 -8.95
C LEU A 74 8.36 1.78 -10.06
N ARG A 75 9.29 2.66 -10.41
CA ARG A 75 10.48 2.32 -11.19
C ARG A 75 11.70 2.92 -10.50
N VAL A 76 12.88 2.41 -10.83
CA VAL A 76 14.15 2.92 -10.31
C VAL A 76 14.95 3.52 -11.45
N GLU A 77 15.54 4.69 -11.21
CA GLU A 77 16.40 5.39 -12.14
C GLU A 77 17.78 5.66 -11.52
N PRO A 78 18.90 5.35 -12.21
CA PRO A 78 18.97 4.61 -13.48
C PRO A 78 18.49 3.15 -13.32
N PRO A 79 18.28 2.41 -14.43
CA PRO A 79 17.81 1.03 -14.37
C PRO A 79 18.74 0.12 -13.57
N LEU A 80 18.15 -0.71 -12.71
CA LEU A 80 18.88 -1.66 -11.86
C LEU A 80 19.40 -2.86 -12.64
N LEU A 81 20.48 -3.45 -12.10
CA LEU A 81 20.91 -4.80 -12.46
C LEU A 81 19.83 -5.84 -12.10
N GLN A 82 19.86 -6.98 -12.79
CA GLN A 82 18.83 -8.02 -12.67
C GLN A 82 18.67 -8.56 -11.25
N ASP A 83 19.77 -8.69 -10.50
CA ASP A 83 19.74 -9.24 -9.13
C ASP A 83 19.01 -8.29 -8.16
N THR A 84 19.34 -6.99 -8.20
CA THR A 84 18.65 -5.98 -7.37
C THR A 84 17.18 -5.86 -7.75
N ARG A 85 16.87 -5.92 -9.05
CA ARG A 85 15.48 -5.92 -9.52
C ARG A 85 14.70 -7.14 -9.00
N SER A 86 15.33 -8.31 -8.95
CA SER A 86 14.72 -9.53 -8.43
C SER A 86 14.49 -9.45 -6.92
N ALA A 87 15.46 -8.89 -6.17
CA ALA A 87 15.31 -8.67 -4.74
C ALA A 87 14.12 -7.73 -4.41
N ILE A 88 13.97 -6.62 -5.15
CA ILE A 88 12.82 -5.72 -4.99
C ILE A 88 11.50 -6.43 -5.34
N HIS A 89 11.47 -7.24 -6.41
CA HIS A 89 10.28 -8.01 -6.77
C HIS A 89 9.85 -8.99 -5.67
N ASP A 90 10.81 -9.58 -4.95
CA ASP A 90 10.52 -10.49 -3.84
C ASP A 90 9.92 -9.77 -2.62
N LEU A 91 10.29 -8.49 -2.39
CA LEU A 91 9.66 -7.63 -1.37
C LEU A 91 8.18 -7.34 -1.71
N ASP A 92 7.87 -7.18 -3.00
CA ASP A 92 6.51 -6.88 -3.46
C ASP A 92 5.58 -8.10 -3.33
N THR A 93 6.02 -9.29 -3.76
CA THR A 93 5.07 -10.38 -4.07
C THR A 93 5.31 -11.72 -3.36
N ARG A 94 6.55 -12.04 -2.94
CA ARG A 94 6.90 -13.43 -2.58
C ARG A 94 7.08 -13.67 -1.09
N LYS A 95 7.47 -12.66 -0.33
CA LYS A 95 7.67 -12.83 1.12
C LYS A 95 6.32 -12.82 1.84
N PRO A 96 6.05 -13.75 2.78
CA PRO A 96 4.84 -13.74 3.61
C PRO A 96 4.60 -12.41 4.36
N ASP A 97 5.68 -11.65 4.58
CA ASP A 97 5.65 -10.34 5.22
C ASP A 97 5.91 -9.19 4.23
N GLY A 98 5.81 -9.44 2.92
CA GLY A 98 5.90 -8.41 1.89
C GLY A 98 4.66 -7.52 1.85
N LEU A 99 4.77 -6.38 1.16
CA LEU A 99 3.71 -5.36 1.08
C LEU A 99 2.35 -5.97 0.68
N TRP A 100 2.33 -6.77 -0.39
CA TRP A 100 1.13 -7.43 -0.88
C TRP A 100 0.46 -8.28 0.20
N TRP A 101 1.22 -9.09 0.92
CA TRP A 101 0.67 -9.98 1.95
C TRP A 101 0.19 -9.22 3.19
N ARG A 102 0.92 -8.20 3.64
CA ARG A 102 0.48 -7.37 4.77
C ARG A 102 -0.79 -6.59 4.45
N SER A 103 -0.94 -6.13 3.21
CA SER A 103 -2.11 -5.36 2.79
C SER A 103 -3.43 -6.15 2.88
N PHE A 104 -3.40 -7.48 2.74
CA PHE A 104 -4.60 -8.33 2.93
C PHE A 104 -5.10 -8.40 4.38
N ARG A 105 -4.28 -7.97 5.33
CA ARG A 105 -4.58 -8.01 6.75
C ARG A 105 -4.71 -6.62 7.37
N THR A 106 -4.66 -5.58 6.54
CA THR A 106 -4.57 -4.18 6.97
C THR A 106 -5.70 -3.39 6.32
N CYS A 107 -6.56 -2.78 7.13
CA CYS A 107 -7.65 -1.96 6.64
C CYS A 107 -7.09 -0.82 5.80
N GLN A 108 -7.54 -0.68 4.54
CA GLN A 108 -7.06 0.44 3.72
C GLN A 108 -7.44 1.81 4.34
N VAL A 109 -8.52 1.94 5.11
CA VAL A 109 -8.90 3.27 5.67
C VAL A 109 -8.00 3.64 6.84
N CYS A 110 -7.98 2.81 7.89
CA CYS A 110 -7.38 3.19 9.17
C CYS A 110 -6.05 2.51 9.50
N GLY A 111 -5.65 1.46 8.76
CA GLY A 111 -4.41 0.71 9.03
C GLY A 111 -4.53 -0.36 10.12
N GLU A 112 -5.70 -0.49 10.75
CA GLU A 112 -5.97 -1.54 11.73
C GLU A 112 -6.09 -2.92 11.10
N ALA A 113 -5.99 -3.97 11.93
CA ALA A 113 -6.18 -5.35 11.49
C ALA A 113 -7.54 -5.53 10.79
N ALA A 114 -7.51 -6.21 9.64
CA ALA A 114 -8.66 -6.39 8.77
C ALA A 114 -8.62 -7.72 8.01
N GLY A 115 -9.72 -8.04 7.34
CA GLY A 115 -9.80 -9.15 6.40
C GLY A 115 -10.36 -8.71 5.06
N ILE A 116 -10.30 -9.62 4.09
CA ILE A 116 -10.91 -9.42 2.77
C ILE A 116 -12.44 -9.41 2.93
N ARG A 117 -13.08 -8.47 2.26
CA ARG A 117 -14.53 -8.31 2.20
C ARG A 117 -14.97 -8.17 0.75
N CYS A 118 -16.19 -8.60 0.46
CA CYS A 118 -16.81 -8.52 -0.85
C CYS A 118 -18.05 -7.64 -0.79
N SER A 119 -18.20 -6.74 -1.77
CA SER A 119 -19.44 -5.99 -1.98
C SER A 119 -20.47 -6.84 -2.72
N LYS A 120 -21.74 -6.41 -2.70
CA LYS A 120 -22.82 -7.07 -3.45
C LYS A 120 -22.55 -7.13 -4.96
N ASP A 121 -21.78 -6.19 -5.49
CA ASP A 121 -21.41 -6.10 -6.90
C ASP A 121 -20.13 -6.88 -7.25
N GLY A 122 -19.58 -7.66 -6.29
CA GLY A 122 -18.42 -8.53 -6.51
C GLY A 122 -17.05 -7.85 -6.36
N TRP A 123 -17.00 -6.61 -5.87
CA TRP A 123 -15.73 -5.92 -5.59
C TRP A 123 -15.09 -6.37 -4.28
N PHE A 124 -13.80 -6.70 -4.34
CA PHE A 124 -12.99 -7.08 -3.19
C PHE A 124 -12.33 -5.86 -2.54
N THR A 125 -12.27 -5.86 -1.22
CA THR A 125 -11.62 -4.81 -0.44
C THR A 125 -11.07 -5.38 0.86
N VAL A 126 -10.10 -4.72 1.49
CA VAL A 126 -9.65 -5.09 2.84
C VAL A 126 -10.03 -3.98 3.81
N ARG A 127 -10.96 -4.29 4.72
CA ARG A 127 -11.52 -3.31 5.66
C ARG A 127 -11.75 -3.96 7.03
N CYS A 128 -11.58 -3.19 8.10
CA CYS A 128 -12.04 -3.59 9.43
C CYS A 128 -13.57 -3.43 9.53
N GLU A 129 -14.16 -3.88 10.63
CA GLU A 129 -15.62 -3.82 10.85
C GLU A 129 -16.19 -2.40 10.73
N GLU A 130 -15.53 -1.41 11.34
CA GLU A 130 -15.92 0.00 11.28
C GLU A 130 -15.97 0.55 9.86
N HIS A 131 -15.07 0.08 8.99
CA HIS A 131 -14.96 0.53 7.61
C HIS A 131 -15.57 -0.46 6.61
N ALA A 132 -16.56 -1.25 7.05
CA ALA A 132 -17.22 -2.25 6.21
C ALA A 132 -17.78 -1.68 4.92
N ASP A 133 -18.32 -0.45 4.96
CA ASP A 133 -18.94 0.21 3.80
C ASP A 133 -19.99 -0.67 3.09
N GLY A 134 -20.73 -1.48 3.85
CA GLY A 134 -21.74 -2.41 3.32
C GLY A 134 -21.18 -3.69 2.70
N THR A 135 -19.87 -3.95 2.80
CA THR A 135 -19.23 -5.20 2.37
C THR A 135 -19.31 -6.28 3.45
N THR A 136 -19.41 -7.54 3.04
CA THR A 136 -19.41 -8.69 3.94
C THR A 136 -18.05 -9.37 3.94
N PRO A 137 -17.60 -9.96 5.06
CA PRO A 137 -16.39 -10.78 5.07
C PRO A 137 -16.44 -11.82 3.95
N TRP A 138 -15.37 -11.92 3.18
CA TRP A 138 -15.26 -12.91 2.11
C TRP A 138 -14.64 -14.19 2.65
N LYS A 139 -15.22 -15.34 2.31
CA LYS A 139 -14.65 -16.64 2.61
C LYS A 139 -14.30 -17.38 1.31
N PRO A 140 -13.20 -18.16 1.28
CA PRO A 140 -12.83 -18.96 0.11
C PRO A 140 -13.91 -19.96 -0.35
N GLU A 141 -14.78 -20.38 0.57
CA GLU A 141 -15.93 -21.26 0.32
C GLU A 141 -17.09 -20.58 -0.42
N ASP A 142 -17.07 -19.25 -0.56
CA ASP A 142 -18.09 -18.46 -1.26
C ASP A 142 -17.85 -18.41 -2.79
N ARG A 143 -17.06 -19.35 -3.35
CA ARG A 143 -16.67 -19.41 -4.76
C ARG A 143 -17.54 -20.34 -5.60
#